data_AF-A0A7S0F4D0-F1
#
_entry.id   AF-A0A7S0F4D0-F1
#
_cell.length_a   1.000
_cell.length_b   1.000
_cell.length_c   1.000
_cell.angle_alpha   90.00
_cell.angle_beta   90.00
_cell.angle_gamma   90.00
#
_symmetry.space_group_name_H-M   'P 1'
#
loop_
_entity.id
_entity.type
_entity.pdbx_description
1 polymer ?
#
loop_
_entity_poly.entity_id
_entity_poly.type
_entity_poly.pdbx_seq_one_letter_code
_entity_poly.pdbx_strand_id
1 'polypeptide(L)'
;AIAGGNCVVIKPGAYARASSHSIARLLLKHMDPACVAVAEGDRTVTAALLEQRFDKICFTGSGYVGKIVAAAAAKHLTPCLLELGGKSPCIIDRSADVAHAAKRFVWGAFMNGGQTCVRPDFVMVHEAVADAFFGAVRRCVHDFYGDAQKSEWFGRCINDAAFDRLPPPI
;
A
#
# COMPACT_ATOMS: atom_id res chain seq x y z
N ALA A 1 -6.69 -14.07 11.97
CA ALA A 1 -5.78 -15.00 12.66
C ALA A 1 -6.25 -15.30 14.09
N ILE A 2 -6.31 -14.29 14.98
CA ILE A 2 -6.79 -14.45 16.38
C ILE A 2 -8.20 -15.05 16.45
N ALA A 3 -9.18 -14.48 15.74
CA ALA A 3 -10.55 -15.01 15.72
C ALA A 3 -10.65 -16.45 15.16
N GLY A 4 -9.63 -16.91 14.42
CA GLY A 4 -9.53 -18.28 13.96
C GLY A 4 -8.80 -19.21 14.94
N GLY A 5 -8.53 -18.77 16.17
CA GLY A 5 -7.87 -19.56 17.21
C GLY A 5 -6.35 -19.72 17.07
N ASN A 6 -5.68 -18.86 16.29
CA ASN A 6 -4.24 -19.00 16.01
C ASN A 6 -3.39 -18.08 16.90
N CYS A 7 -2.19 -18.54 17.27
CA CYS A 7 -1.11 -17.66 17.71
C CYS A 7 -0.54 -16.87 16.51
N VAL A 8 -0.04 -15.66 16.76
CA VAL A 8 0.37 -14.72 15.70
C VAL A 8 1.70 -14.07 16.05
N VAL A 9 2.64 -14.11 15.11
CA VAL A 9 3.81 -13.23 15.10
C VAL A 9 3.57 -12.12 14.09
N ILE A 10 3.61 -10.87 14.54
CA ILE A 10 3.42 -9.69 13.69
C ILE A 10 4.77 -9.02 13.47
N LYS A 11 5.12 -8.79 12.20
CA LYS A 11 6.29 -8.00 11.81
C LYS A 11 5.85 -6.72 11.11
N PRO A 12 5.78 -5.57 11.82
CA PRO A 12 5.39 -4.31 11.21
C PRO A 12 6.38 -3.80 10.15
N GLY A 13 5.93 -2.87 9.30
CA GLY A 13 6.76 -2.28 8.26
C GLY A 13 7.91 -1.44 8.82
N ALA A 14 9.12 -1.57 8.26
CA ALA A 14 10.31 -0.89 8.78
C ALA A 14 10.33 0.64 8.53
N TYR A 15 9.55 1.13 7.57
CA TYR A 15 9.61 2.53 7.14
C TYR A 15 8.69 3.45 7.96
N ALA A 16 7.47 2.98 8.30
CA ALA A 16 6.52 3.75 9.11
C ALA A 16 6.79 3.59 10.62
N ARG A 17 7.98 4.02 11.06
CA ARG A 17 8.54 3.72 12.40
C ARG A 17 7.59 4.06 13.56
N ALA A 18 6.99 5.25 13.54
CA ALA A 18 6.09 5.69 14.62
C ALA A 18 4.85 4.78 14.73
N SER A 19 4.27 4.38 13.59
CA SER A 19 3.14 3.45 13.54
C SER A 19 3.55 2.06 13.99
N SER A 20 4.68 1.54 13.50
CA SER A 20 5.22 0.23 13.89
C SER A 20 5.46 0.12 15.39
N HIS A 21 6.07 1.14 15.98
CA HIS A 21 6.32 1.17 17.42
C HIS A 21 5.01 1.27 18.22
N SER A 22 4.04 2.06 17.72
CA SER A 22 2.73 2.17 18.36
C SER A 22 1.98 0.84 18.33
N ILE A 23 2.01 0.12 17.20
CA ILE A 23 1.44 -1.23 17.06
C ILE A 23 2.08 -2.19 18.05
N ALA A 24 3.42 -2.23 18.10
CA ALA A 24 4.15 -3.09 19.02
C ALA A 24 3.77 -2.82 20.48
N ARG A 25 3.81 -1.54 20.89
CA ARG A 25 3.47 -1.12 22.26
C ARG A 25 2.03 -1.51 22.63
N LEU A 26 1.07 -1.25 21.75
CA LEU A 26 -0.34 -1.50 22.04
C LEU A 26 -0.65 -3.00 22.11
N LEU A 27 -0.09 -3.80 21.20
CA LEU A 27 -0.30 -5.25 21.21
C LEU A 27 0.33 -5.89 22.43
N LEU A 28 1.58 -5.54 22.78
CA LEU A 28 2.26 -6.07 23.96
C LEU A 28 1.56 -5.67 25.27
N LYS A 29 0.85 -4.54 25.30
CA LYS A 29 0.09 -4.09 26.47
C LYS A 29 -1.25 -4.80 26.64
N HIS A 30 -1.92 -5.16 25.53
CA HIS A 30 -3.33 -5.53 25.55
C HIS A 30 -3.61 -6.97 25.10
N MET A 31 -2.63 -7.68 24.54
CA MET A 31 -2.77 -9.05 24.07
C MET A 31 -1.97 -10.02 24.93
N ASP A 32 -2.41 -11.26 25.00
CA ASP A 32 -1.65 -12.33 25.66
C ASP A 32 -0.32 -12.57 24.93
N PRO A 33 0.84 -12.37 25.59
CA PRO A 33 2.15 -12.55 24.97
C PRO A 33 2.45 -14.01 24.57
N ALA A 34 1.74 -15.00 25.13
CA ALA A 34 1.83 -16.38 24.69
C ALA A 34 1.12 -16.61 23.33
N CYS A 35 0.16 -15.74 22.99
CA CYS A 35 -0.61 -15.84 21.74
C CYS A 35 -0.17 -14.83 20.68
N VAL A 36 0.31 -13.65 21.06
CA VAL A 36 0.68 -12.57 20.14
C VAL A 36 2.08 -12.06 20.44
N ALA A 37 2.98 -12.21 19.48
CA ALA A 37 4.32 -11.63 19.52
C ALA A 37 4.49 -10.57 18.42
N VAL A 38 5.32 -9.57 18.70
CA VAL A 38 5.67 -8.52 17.72
C VAL A 38 7.19 -8.47 17.54
N ALA A 39 7.63 -8.52 16.29
CA ALA A 39 9.04 -8.48 15.92
C ALA A 39 9.31 -7.25 15.03
N GLU A 40 9.72 -6.15 15.65
CA GLU A 40 10.13 -4.94 14.93
C GLU A 40 11.53 -5.13 14.32
N GLY A 41 11.77 -4.50 13.17
CA GLY A 41 13.09 -4.47 12.55
C GLY A 41 13.04 -4.48 11.03
N ASP A 42 14.22 -4.54 10.43
CA ASP A 42 14.38 -4.46 8.97
C ASP A 42 14.32 -5.84 8.30
N ARG A 43 14.96 -5.97 7.12
CA ARG A 43 15.02 -7.22 6.36
C ARG A 43 15.68 -8.38 7.11
N THR A 44 16.59 -8.10 8.05
CA THR A 44 17.32 -9.14 8.79
C THR A 44 16.38 -9.90 9.71
N VAL A 45 15.54 -9.18 10.46
CA VAL A 45 14.47 -9.77 11.29
C VAL A 45 13.47 -10.55 10.43
N THR A 46 13.10 -10.02 9.26
CA THR A 46 12.22 -10.76 8.33
C THR A 46 12.86 -12.08 7.88
N ALA A 47 14.14 -12.08 7.53
CA ALA A 47 14.85 -13.28 7.09
C ALA A 47 14.90 -14.33 8.21
N ALA A 48 15.27 -13.94 9.42
CA ALA A 48 15.32 -14.82 10.59
C ALA A 48 13.95 -15.42 10.94
N LEU A 49 12.87 -14.64 10.83
CA LEU A 49 11.51 -15.14 11.00
C LEU A 49 11.15 -16.17 9.92
N LEU A 50 11.47 -15.90 8.65
CA LEU A 50 11.14 -16.80 7.54
C LEU A 50 11.92 -18.13 7.56
N GLU A 51 12.93 -18.27 8.40
CA GLU A 51 13.61 -19.55 8.68
C GLU A 51 12.83 -20.42 9.68
N GLN A 52 11.87 -19.85 10.40
CA GLN A 52 11.03 -20.58 11.35
C GLN A 52 9.86 -21.25 10.65
N ARG A 53 9.35 -22.34 11.25
CA ARG A 53 8.16 -23.04 10.76
C ARG A 53 6.89 -22.31 11.22
N PHE A 54 6.10 -21.86 10.26
CA PHE A 54 4.75 -21.34 10.46
C PHE A 54 3.72 -22.22 9.76
N ASP A 55 2.49 -22.25 10.28
CA ASP A 55 1.37 -22.94 9.63
C ASP A 55 0.72 -22.10 8.53
N LYS A 56 0.91 -20.78 8.55
CA LYS A 56 0.48 -19.86 7.50
C LYS A 56 1.32 -18.58 7.53
N ILE A 57 1.69 -18.06 6.36
CA ILE A 57 2.37 -16.76 6.24
C ILE A 57 1.49 -15.80 5.46
N CYS A 58 1.24 -14.62 6.04
CA CYS A 58 0.55 -13.51 5.38
C CYS A 58 1.53 -12.37 5.12
N PHE A 59 1.64 -11.93 3.87
CA PHE A 59 2.56 -10.87 3.47
C PHE A 59 1.86 -9.84 2.59
N THR A 60 2.09 -8.57 2.89
CA THR A 60 1.65 -7.44 2.06
C THR A 60 2.87 -6.62 1.65
N GLY A 61 3.07 -6.41 0.35
CA GLY A 61 4.21 -5.65 -0.14
C GLY A 61 4.49 -5.81 -1.63
N SER A 62 5.77 -5.75 -2.01
CA SER A 62 6.18 -5.84 -3.42
C SER A 62 6.21 -7.28 -3.91
N GLY A 63 5.96 -7.47 -5.22
CA GLY A 63 6.05 -8.80 -5.84
C GLY A 63 7.44 -9.43 -5.75
N TYR A 64 8.50 -8.61 -5.74
CA TYR A 64 9.86 -9.09 -5.52
C TYR A 64 10.01 -9.75 -4.14
N VAL A 65 9.59 -9.07 -3.06
CA VAL A 65 9.68 -9.62 -1.71
C VAL A 65 8.68 -10.77 -1.52
N GLY A 66 7.50 -10.70 -2.15
CA GLY A 66 6.53 -11.80 -2.13
C GLY A 66 7.10 -13.12 -2.65
N LYS A 67 7.94 -13.08 -3.70
CA LYS A 67 8.66 -14.27 -4.19
C LYS A 67 9.65 -14.82 -3.16
N ILE A 68 10.36 -13.96 -2.45
CA ILE A 68 11.29 -14.36 -1.36
C ILE A 68 10.51 -15.06 -0.24
N VAL A 69 9.38 -14.47 0.17
CA VAL A 69 8.48 -15.06 1.19
C VAL A 69 7.98 -16.43 0.75
N ALA A 70 7.48 -16.55 -0.49
CA ALA A 70 6.99 -17.82 -1.02
C ALA A 70 8.09 -18.90 -1.08
N ALA A 71 9.30 -18.52 -1.49
CA ALA A 71 10.44 -19.45 -1.52
C ALA A 71 10.84 -19.95 -0.13
N ALA A 72 10.80 -19.09 0.89
CA ALA A 72 11.06 -19.50 2.26
C ALA A 72 9.94 -20.42 2.81
N ALA A 73 8.68 -20.05 2.57
CA ALA A 73 7.51 -20.84 2.97
C ALA A 73 7.51 -22.26 2.38
N ALA A 74 8.00 -22.42 1.14
CA ALA A 74 8.08 -23.70 0.46
C ALA A 74 8.94 -24.74 1.20
N LYS A 75 9.94 -24.31 1.99
CA LYS A 75 10.79 -25.20 2.79
C LYS A 75 10.01 -26.00 3.84
N HIS A 76 8.86 -25.50 4.26
CA HIS A 76 7.98 -26.12 5.26
C HIS A 76 6.59 -26.48 4.71
N LEU A 77 6.40 -26.36 3.39
CA LEU A 77 5.08 -26.47 2.73
C LEU A 77 4.03 -25.54 3.36
N THR A 78 4.46 -24.36 3.83
CA THR A 78 3.58 -23.40 4.49
C THR A 78 2.72 -22.66 3.45
N PRO A 79 1.39 -22.64 3.59
CA PRO A 79 0.52 -21.86 2.71
C PRO A 79 0.73 -20.35 2.90
N CYS A 80 0.76 -19.62 1.80
CA CYS A 80 0.93 -18.17 1.77
C CYS A 80 -0.36 -17.43 1.39
N LEU A 81 -0.58 -16.26 1.99
CA LEU A 81 -1.43 -15.20 1.46
C LEU A 81 -0.53 -14.02 1.07
N LEU A 82 -0.49 -13.68 -0.22
CA LEU A 82 0.39 -12.64 -0.75
C LEU A 82 -0.44 -11.50 -1.34
N GLU A 83 -0.54 -10.40 -0.61
CA GLU A 83 -1.20 -9.16 -1.02
C GLU A 83 -0.18 -8.23 -1.68
N LEU A 84 -0.12 -8.27 -3.01
CA LEU A 84 0.94 -7.63 -3.80
C LEU A 84 0.44 -6.39 -4.55
N GLY A 85 1.38 -5.66 -5.15
CA GLY A 85 1.07 -4.52 -6.02
C GLY A 85 0.94 -4.89 -7.49
N GLY A 86 0.68 -3.86 -8.31
CA GLY A 86 0.59 -3.94 -9.76
C GLY A 86 0.30 -2.55 -10.34
N LYS A 87 -0.15 -2.51 -11.60
CA LYS A 87 -0.64 -1.28 -12.24
C LYS A 87 -2.14 -1.43 -12.45
N SER A 88 -2.96 -0.84 -11.58
CA SER A 88 -4.41 -0.93 -11.70
C SER A 88 -4.92 0.05 -12.78
N PRO A 89 -5.52 -0.43 -13.88
CA PRO A 89 -6.07 0.43 -14.91
C PRO A 89 -7.34 1.13 -14.44
N CYS A 90 -7.55 2.35 -14.89
CA CYS A 90 -8.85 3.03 -14.84
C CYS A 90 -9.31 3.34 -16.27
N ILE A 91 -10.51 2.91 -16.63
CA ILE A 91 -11.06 3.09 -17.97
C ILE A 91 -12.21 4.10 -17.90
N ILE A 92 -12.12 5.16 -18.68
CA ILE A 92 -13.15 6.20 -18.80
C ILE A 92 -13.79 6.06 -20.17
N ASP A 93 -14.98 5.49 -20.19
CA ASP A 93 -15.77 5.29 -21.40
C ASP A 93 -16.35 6.61 -21.95
N ARG A 94 -16.73 6.61 -23.23
CA ARG A 94 -17.42 7.73 -23.89
C ARG A 94 -18.71 8.16 -23.16
N SER A 95 -19.44 7.24 -22.54
CA SER A 95 -20.69 7.53 -21.84
C SER A 95 -20.51 7.91 -20.37
N ALA A 96 -19.27 8.06 -19.89
CA ALA A 96 -19.00 8.36 -18.49
C ALA A 96 -19.53 9.74 -18.09
N ASP A 97 -20.05 9.86 -16.87
CA ASP A 97 -20.18 11.16 -16.21
C ASP A 97 -18.77 11.67 -15.90
N VAL A 98 -18.29 12.58 -16.74
CA VAL A 98 -16.92 13.08 -16.72
C VAL A 98 -16.59 13.78 -15.40
N ALA A 99 -17.51 14.58 -14.86
CA ALA A 99 -17.25 15.35 -13.65
C ALA A 99 -17.13 14.41 -12.44
N HIS A 100 -18.05 13.45 -12.33
CA HIS A 100 -18.05 12.49 -11.24
C HIS A 100 -16.88 11.50 -11.33
N ALA A 101 -16.58 11.03 -12.54
CA ALA A 101 -15.46 10.15 -12.79
C ALA A 101 -14.12 10.81 -12.45
N ALA A 102 -13.91 12.07 -12.88
CA ALA A 102 -12.69 12.82 -12.56
C ALA A 102 -12.51 13.00 -11.05
N LYS A 103 -13.57 13.36 -10.32
CA LYS A 103 -13.50 13.54 -8.86
C LYS A 103 -13.09 12.25 -8.14
N ARG A 104 -13.69 11.11 -8.52
CA ARG A 104 -13.36 9.78 -7.96
C ARG A 104 -11.96 9.34 -8.33
N PHE A 105 -11.56 9.57 -9.59
CA PHE A 105 -10.22 9.27 -10.07
C PHE A 105 -9.18 10.04 -9.27
N VAL A 106 -9.34 11.36 -9.10
CA VAL A 106 -8.40 12.18 -8.33
C VAL A 106 -8.30 11.71 -6.88
N TRP A 107 -9.44 11.48 -6.21
CA TRP A 107 -9.41 10.95 -4.84
C TRP A 107 -8.62 9.64 -4.74
N GLY A 108 -8.94 8.66 -5.59
CA GLY A 108 -8.30 7.34 -5.55
C GLY A 108 -6.83 7.35 -6.00
N ALA A 109 -6.47 8.18 -6.97
CA ALA A 109 -5.13 8.24 -7.52
C ALA A 109 -4.14 8.96 -6.60
N PHE A 110 -4.59 10.00 -5.88
CA PHE A 110 -3.72 10.89 -5.11
C PHE A 110 -3.80 10.68 -3.59
N MET A 111 -4.78 9.94 -3.07
CA MET A 111 -4.83 9.60 -1.64
C MET A 111 -3.50 8.98 -1.16
N ASN A 112 -3.06 9.35 0.04
CA ASN A 112 -1.78 8.91 0.61
C ASN A 112 -0.54 9.26 -0.26
N GLY A 113 -0.61 10.35 -1.03
CA GLY A 113 0.43 10.72 -2.01
C GLY A 113 0.55 9.69 -3.13
N GLY A 114 -0.58 9.03 -3.45
CA GLY A 114 -0.66 7.90 -4.35
C GLY A 114 -0.07 6.60 -3.79
N GLN A 115 0.39 6.49 -2.54
CA GLN A 115 1.04 5.27 -2.04
C GLN A 115 0.01 4.20 -1.60
N THR A 116 -0.77 3.68 -2.56
CA THR A 116 -1.86 2.72 -2.34
C THR A 116 -1.83 1.64 -3.41
N CYS A 117 -1.85 0.35 -3.03
CA CYS A 117 -1.76 -0.78 -3.96
C CYS A 117 -2.91 -0.83 -4.98
N VAL A 118 -4.11 -0.44 -4.56
CA VAL A 118 -5.34 -0.45 -5.37
C VAL A 118 -5.64 0.89 -6.07
N ARG A 119 -4.72 1.86 -6.01
CA ARG A 119 -4.93 3.15 -6.70
C ARG A 119 -5.10 2.95 -8.20
N PRO A 120 -5.86 3.81 -8.90
CA PRO A 120 -5.71 4.00 -10.34
C PRO A 120 -4.26 4.39 -10.67
N ASP A 121 -3.51 3.48 -11.28
CA ASP A 121 -2.10 3.73 -11.60
C ASP A 121 -1.94 4.43 -12.94
N PHE A 122 -2.81 4.11 -13.89
CA PHE A 122 -2.93 4.80 -15.16
C PHE A 122 -4.39 4.87 -15.60
N VAL A 123 -4.70 5.82 -16.48
CA VAL A 123 -6.04 6.02 -17.02
C VAL A 123 -6.04 5.87 -18.53
N MET A 124 -7.02 5.14 -19.05
CA MET A 124 -7.34 5.01 -20.47
C MET A 124 -8.67 5.70 -20.70
N VAL A 125 -8.68 6.77 -21.49
CA VAL A 125 -9.85 7.63 -21.69
C VAL A 125 -10.26 7.60 -23.15
N HIS A 126 -11.56 7.43 -23.41
CA HIS A 126 -12.09 7.51 -24.77
C HIS A 126 -11.87 8.93 -25.32
N GLU A 127 -11.36 9.04 -26.55
CA GLU A 127 -10.96 10.31 -27.18
C GLU A 127 -12.05 11.40 -27.11
N ALA A 128 -13.31 11.03 -27.38
CA ALA A 128 -14.46 11.92 -27.37
C ALA A 128 -14.71 12.65 -26.03
N VAL A 129 -14.17 12.17 -24.91
CA VAL A 129 -14.33 12.79 -23.58
C VAL A 129 -12.99 13.17 -22.93
N ALA A 130 -11.87 12.97 -23.62
CA ALA A 130 -10.53 13.14 -23.06
C ALA A 130 -10.28 14.57 -22.55
N ASP A 131 -10.55 15.58 -23.38
CA ASP A 131 -10.31 16.98 -23.01
C ASP A 131 -11.17 17.41 -21.81
N ALA A 132 -12.44 17.03 -21.82
CA ALA A 132 -13.36 17.32 -20.72
C ALA A 132 -12.90 16.65 -19.42
N PHE A 133 -12.45 15.39 -19.50
CA PHE A 133 -11.95 14.63 -18.36
C PHE A 133 -10.69 15.25 -17.76
N PHE A 134 -9.67 15.54 -18.58
CA PHE A 134 -8.44 16.15 -18.07
C PHE A 134 -8.67 17.58 -17.56
N GLY A 135 -9.60 18.33 -18.16
CA GLY A 135 -10.06 19.61 -17.62
C GLY A 135 -10.67 19.45 -16.22
N ALA A 136 -11.54 18.45 -16.02
CA ALA A 136 -12.14 18.17 -14.72
C ALA A 136 -11.13 17.66 -13.68
N VAL A 137 -10.16 16.81 -14.09
CA VAL A 137 -9.09 16.33 -13.21
C VAL A 137 -8.27 17.49 -12.67
N ARG A 138 -7.84 18.45 -13.52
CA ARG A 138 -7.07 19.62 -13.07
C ARG A 138 -7.84 20.44 -12.03
N ARG A 139 -9.14 20.66 -12.26
CA ARG A 139 -10.01 21.34 -11.28
C ARG A 139 -10.08 20.58 -9.97
N CYS A 140 -10.38 19.28 -10.01
CA CYS A 140 -10.47 18.47 -8.80
C CYS A 140 -9.16 18.39 -8.01
N VAL A 141 -8.00 18.34 -8.68
CA VAL A 141 -6.69 18.38 -7.99
C VAL A 141 -6.52 19.71 -7.26
N HIS A 142 -6.83 20.83 -7.92
CA HIS A 142 -6.78 22.15 -7.28
C HIS A 142 -7.78 22.26 -6.12
N ASP A 143 -9.01 21.79 -6.29
CA ASP A 143 -10.05 21.86 -5.26
C ASP A 143 -9.71 21.03 -4.02
N PHE A 144 -9.05 19.88 -4.19
CA PHE A 144 -8.67 19.01 -3.08
C PHE A 144 -7.40 19.47 -2.37
N TYR A 145 -6.43 20.01 -3.11
CA TYR A 145 -5.09 20.18 -2.58
C TYR A 145 -4.56 21.61 -2.67
N GLY A 146 -5.14 22.49 -3.49
CA GLY A 146 -4.62 23.84 -3.73
C GLY A 146 -3.13 23.81 -4.10
N ASP A 147 -2.31 24.50 -3.31
CA ASP A 147 -0.86 24.31 -3.32
C ASP A 147 -0.50 22.98 -2.62
N ALA A 148 -0.36 21.91 -3.42
CA ALA A 148 -0.11 20.56 -2.93
C ALA A 148 1.16 20.44 -2.05
N GLN A 149 2.15 21.34 -2.21
CA GLN A 149 3.36 21.32 -1.38
C GLN A 149 3.07 21.74 0.06
N LYS A 150 2.09 22.64 0.25
CA LYS A 150 1.66 23.17 1.56
C LYS A 150 0.40 22.49 2.08
N SER A 151 -0.26 21.69 1.25
CA SER A 151 -1.48 20.97 1.61
C SER A 151 -1.22 19.94 2.71
N GLU A 152 -2.03 20.00 3.77
CA GLU A 152 -2.12 18.98 4.82
C GLU A 152 -2.84 17.70 4.34
N TRP A 153 -3.63 17.82 3.26
CA TRP A 153 -4.44 16.73 2.70
C TRP A 153 -3.70 15.91 1.64
N PHE A 154 -2.56 16.41 1.17
CA PHE A 154 -1.70 15.66 0.26
C PHE A 154 -0.69 14.84 1.07
N GLY A 155 -0.52 13.57 0.74
CA GLY A 155 0.49 12.72 1.40
C GLY A 155 1.92 13.11 1.03
N ARG A 156 2.91 12.58 1.74
CA ARG A 156 4.34 12.71 1.38
C ARG A 156 4.93 11.32 1.14
N CYS A 157 5.95 11.24 0.27
CA CYS A 157 6.66 10.00 0.04
C CYS A 157 7.23 9.46 1.35
N ILE A 158 7.15 8.13 1.53
CA ILE A 158 7.55 7.48 2.78
C ILE A 158 9.04 7.67 3.13
N ASN A 159 9.89 7.89 2.13
CA ASN A 159 11.32 8.21 2.26
C ASN A 159 11.88 8.76 0.94
N ASP A 160 13.12 9.25 0.98
CA ASP A 160 13.82 9.83 -0.18
C ASP A 160 14.00 8.82 -1.32
N ALA A 161 14.37 7.57 -1.02
CA ALA A 161 14.51 6.53 -2.05
C ALA A 161 13.20 6.27 -2.83
N ALA A 162 12.04 6.41 -2.19
CA ALA A 162 10.75 6.31 -2.85
C ALA A 162 10.44 7.55 -3.70
N PHE A 163 10.89 8.73 -3.26
CA PHE A 163 10.79 9.98 -4.00
C PHE A 163 11.69 9.99 -5.24
N ASP A 164 12.95 9.60 -5.11
CA ASP A 164 13.94 9.56 -6.20
C ASP A 164 13.55 8.59 -7.33
N ARG A 165 12.71 7.60 -7.04
CA ARG A 165 12.19 6.66 -8.02
C ARG A 165 11.05 7.24 -8.87
N LEU A 166 10.43 8.35 -8.45
CA LEU A 166 9.35 8.95 -9.24
C LEU A 166 9.92 9.50 -10.56
N PRO A 167 9.16 9.41 -11.66
CA PRO A 167 9.60 10.01 -12.91
C PRO A 167 9.76 11.52 -12.74
N PRO A 168 10.70 12.16 -13.47
CA PRO A 168 10.83 13.61 -13.45
C PRO A 168 9.49 14.25 -13.90
N PRO A 169 9.16 15.44 -13.38
CA PRO A 169 8.01 16.20 -13.89
C PRO A 169 8.19 16.43 -15.39
N ILE A 170 7.11 16.15 -16.15
CA ILE A 170 7.03 16.32 -17.61
C ILE A 170 6.79 17.79 -17.93
#